data_AF-A0A9E4DWM0-F1
#
_entry.id   AF-A0A9E4DWM0-F1
#
_cell.length_a   1.000
_cell.length_b   1.000
_cell.length_c   1.000
_cell.angle_alpha   90.00
_cell.angle_beta   90.00
_cell.angle_gamma   90.00
#
_symmetry.space_group_name_H-M   'P 1'
#
loop_
_entity.id
_entity.type
_entity.pdbx_description
1 polymer ?
#
loop_
_entity_poly.entity_id
_entity_poly.type
_entity_poly.pdbx_seq_one_letter_code
_entity_poly.pdbx_strand_id
1 'polypeptide(L)'
;MFDRSRCTLLAFALLAGCSESGPPESAETPAETSEPAAAAVSCLDRSPLRNAYFGELHVHTGLSMDAYAFGVRATPDDAYRFARGEPIEFTASRQVRLERSLDFAAVTDHASYMGEMSLCMRADSPVYDSRRCRAYRREEEPEEGTLPMYAQLGALMPGWVSTAARSPELCGEDFELCRSEMQTVWEASQAATERADDPCRFTAFHGYEYTATPDLTKIHHNVVFRNANVPLRPVAWVDEPSAWGLWEKLAEHCLDAGIDCDVLTIPHNSNMSSGRMFALDYMSLPLERQVELARLRARLEPLVEIMQTKGDSECRNDMWKVLGGRDEQCDFEKIRALAPAPEDCRDGVSYGGLVRQGCLSRLDFVRYALVEGLREAERIGVNPLKLGITASTDA
;
A
#
# COMPACT_ATOMS: atom_id res chain seq x y z
N MET A 1 -61.20 -15.28 38.94
CA MET A 1 -62.19 -14.61 39.81
C MET A 1 -62.61 -13.36 39.06
N PHE A 2 -63.90 -13.31 38.70
CA PHE A 2 -64.77 -12.23 38.19
C PHE A 2 -64.17 -10.94 37.57
N ASP A 3 -64.79 -10.20 36.64
CA ASP A 3 -65.92 -10.32 35.70
C ASP A 3 -66.16 -8.87 35.21
N ARG A 4 -66.46 -8.72 33.92
CA ARG A 4 -67.45 -7.77 33.34
C ARG A 4 -67.26 -6.24 33.23
N SER A 5 -67.46 -5.83 31.97
CA SER A 5 -68.38 -4.76 31.47
C SER A 5 -67.85 -3.31 31.46
N ARG A 6 -68.14 -2.39 30.51
CA ARG A 6 -69.23 -2.14 29.52
C ARG A 6 -68.64 -1.33 28.33
N CYS A 7 -68.93 -1.57 27.05
CA CYS A 7 -70.03 -0.99 26.22
C CYS A 7 -70.29 0.52 26.50
N THR A 8 -70.34 1.47 25.56
CA THR A 8 -71.21 1.63 24.36
C THR A 8 -70.78 2.98 23.69
N LEU A 9 -70.35 3.09 22.42
CA LEU A 9 -71.05 3.21 21.13
C LEU A 9 -72.18 4.27 21.00
N LEU A 10 -71.96 5.27 20.13
CA LEU A 10 -72.93 6.07 19.37
C LEU A 10 -72.11 6.86 18.32
N ALA A 11 -72.05 6.59 17.02
CA ALA A 11 -73.03 6.26 15.96
C ALA A 11 -73.88 7.45 15.47
N PHE A 12 -73.55 7.95 14.28
CA PHE A 12 -74.44 8.55 13.26
C PHE A 12 -73.63 8.62 11.94
N ALA A 13 -73.69 7.64 11.04
CA ALA A 13 -74.76 7.27 10.11
C ALA A 13 -74.99 8.30 8.98
N LEU A 14 -74.64 7.92 7.74
CA LEU A 14 -75.58 7.60 6.64
C LEU A 14 -74.89 7.68 5.26
N LEU A 15 -75.02 6.58 4.50
CA LEU A 15 -75.43 6.45 3.08
C LEU A 15 -74.62 7.21 2.01
N ALA A 16 -74.34 6.71 0.80
CA ALA A 16 -74.60 5.46 0.09
C ALA A 16 -73.76 5.50 -1.21
N GLY A 17 -73.57 4.35 -1.87
CA GLY A 17 -73.24 4.31 -3.29
C GLY A 17 -72.16 3.31 -3.67
N CYS A 18 -72.55 2.23 -4.33
CA CYS A 18 -71.65 1.28 -4.99
C CYS A 18 -71.31 1.80 -6.40
N SER A 19 -70.02 1.81 -6.76
CA SER A 19 -69.56 1.47 -8.11
C SER A 19 -68.08 1.06 -8.04
N GLU A 20 -67.73 -0.06 -8.68
CA GLU A 20 -66.36 -0.51 -8.86
C GLU A 20 -65.51 0.57 -9.53
N SER A 21 -64.38 0.91 -8.92
CA SER A 21 -63.28 1.64 -9.53
C SER A 21 -61.99 0.94 -9.14
N GLY A 22 -61.16 0.62 -10.13
CA GLY A 22 -60.00 -0.26 -10.05
C GLY A 22 -58.91 0.13 -9.05
N PRO A 23 -57.86 -0.69 -8.92
CA PRO A 23 -56.77 -0.45 -7.98
C PRO A 23 -56.09 0.90 -8.25
N PRO A 24 -55.60 1.58 -7.19
CA PRO A 24 -55.02 2.90 -7.31
C PRO A 24 -53.77 2.88 -8.19
N GLU A 25 -53.68 3.92 -9.00
CA GLU A 25 -52.59 4.30 -9.89
C GLU A 25 -51.23 4.11 -9.19
N SER A 26 -50.42 3.20 -9.73
CA SER A 26 -49.03 3.04 -9.35
C SER A 26 -48.28 4.30 -9.76
N ALA A 27 -47.81 5.07 -8.77
CA ALA A 27 -46.82 6.10 -9.01
C ALA A 27 -45.58 5.42 -9.63
N GLU A 28 -45.33 5.70 -10.91
CA GLU A 28 -44.10 5.35 -11.58
C GLU A 28 -42.95 6.11 -10.92
N THR A 29 -42.19 5.40 -10.08
CA THR A 29 -40.83 5.82 -9.72
C THR A 29 -40.02 5.86 -11.02
N PRO A 30 -39.32 6.96 -11.34
CA PRO A 30 -38.43 6.99 -12.48
C PRO A 30 -37.40 5.87 -12.29
N ALA A 31 -37.33 4.96 -13.26
CA ALA A 31 -36.26 3.97 -13.31
C ALA A 31 -34.94 4.74 -13.34
N GLU A 32 -34.16 4.67 -12.27
CA GLU A 32 -32.74 4.94 -12.33
C GLU A 32 -32.18 4.00 -13.39
N THR A 33 -31.84 4.58 -14.53
CA THR A 33 -30.97 3.94 -15.51
C THR A 33 -29.63 3.75 -14.83
N SER A 34 -29.45 2.58 -14.19
CA SER A 34 -28.11 2.11 -13.90
C SER A 34 -27.38 2.02 -15.23
N GLU A 35 -26.30 2.80 -15.37
CA GLU A 35 -25.37 2.60 -16.47
C GLU A 35 -24.95 1.12 -16.45
N PRO A 36 -24.96 0.43 -17.60
CA PRO A 36 -24.51 -0.94 -17.64
C PRO A 36 -23.04 -0.95 -17.21
N ALA A 37 -22.72 -1.81 -16.24
CA ALA A 37 -21.34 -2.16 -15.90
C ALA A 37 -20.56 -2.33 -17.20
N ALA A 38 -19.44 -1.60 -17.32
CA ALA A 38 -18.65 -1.51 -18.53
C ALA A 38 -18.51 -2.90 -19.17
N ALA A 39 -19.01 -3.05 -20.40
CA ALA A 39 -19.00 -4.31 -21.11
C ALA A 39 -17.56 -4.85 -21.14
N ALA A 40 -17.38 -6.12 -20.76
CA ALA A 40 -16.07 -6.77 -20.73
C ALA A 40 -15.38 -6.58 -22.09
N VAL A 41 -14.31 -5.76 -22.11
CA VAL A 41 -13.53 -5.51 -23.32
C VAL A 41 -12.86 -6.81 -23.72
N SER A 42 -13.30 -7.41 -24.84
CA SER A 42 -12.69 -8.62 -25.38
C SER A 42 -11.44 -8.25 -26.19
N CYS A 43 -10.28 -8.25 -25.54
CA CYS A 43 -9.00 -8.05 -26.20
C CYS A 43 -8.73 -9.16 -27.23
N LEU A 44 -8.31 -8.77 -28.43
CA LEU A 44 -8.07 -9.70 -29.56
C LEU A 44 -6.88 -10.63 -29.29
N ASP A 45 -5.87 -10.18 -28.55
CA ASP A 45 -4.63 -10.92 -28.28
C ASP A 45 -4.70 -11.87 -27.06
N ARG A 46 -5.88 -12.42 -26.76
CA ARG A 46 -6.04 -13.34 -25.64
C ARG A 46 -5.53 -14.75 -25.97
N SER A 47 -4.44 -15.18 -25.33
CA SER A 47 -4.00 -16.58 -25.36
C SER A 47 -4.81 -17.45 -24.38
N PRO A 48 -5.30 -18.64 -24.79
CA PRO A 48 -5.92 -19.59 -23.86
C PRO A 48 -4.92 -20.15 -22.83
N LEU A 49 -3.60 -20.03 -23.09
CA LEU A 49 -2.52 -20.43 -22.18
C LEU A 49 -2.03 -19.28 -21.28
N ARG A 50 -2.73 -18.13 -21.28
CA ARG A 50 -2.30 -16.85 -20.71
C ARG A 50 -1.16 -16.20 -21.51
N ASN A 51 -1.07 -14.89 -21.39
CA ASN A 51 0.01 -14.08 -21.96
C ASN A 51 1.05 -13.79 -20.87
N ALA A 52 2.31 -13.63 -21.27
CA ALA A 52 3.34 -13.07 -20.42
C ALA A 52 3.32 -11.55 -20.56
N TYR A 53 3.25 -10.85 -19.44
CA TYR A 53 3.27 -9.39 -19.36
C TYR A 53 4.42 -8.94 -18.45
N PHE A 54 4.99 -7.79 -18.77
CA PHE A 54 6.11 -7.18 -18.06
C PHE A 54 5.72 -5.77 -17.64
N GLY A 55 5.91 -5.45 -16.37
CA GLY A 55 5.51 -4.17 -15.81
C GLY A 55 6.25 -3.84 -14.54
N GLU A 56 5.92 -2.70 -13.97
CA GLU A 56 6.56 -2.14 -12.79
C GLU A 56 5.48 -1.80 -11.75
N LEU A 57 5.59 -2.34 -10.54
CA LEU A 57 4.60 -2.16 -9.47
C LEU A 57 5.14 -1.33 -8.30
N HIS A 58 6.34 -0.79 -8.45
CA HIS A 58 7.00 0.00 -7.43
C HIS A 58 7.65 1.23 -8.09
N VAL A 59 6.87 2.30 -8.22
CA VAL A 59 7.30 3.58 -8.82
C VAL A 59 6.97 4.70 -7.86
N HIS A 60 7.95 5.57 -7.60
CA HIS A 60 7.72 6.80 -6.84
C HIS A 60 7.78 8.01 -7.76
N THR A 61 6.97 9.02 -7.45
CA THR A 61 6.87 10.27 -8.20
C THR A 61 7.28 11.43 -7.32
N GLY A 62 7.16 12.65 -7.84
CA GLY A 62 7.28 13.86 -7.04
C GLY A 62 6.24 13.99 -5.92
N LEU A 63 5.27 13.07 -5.83
CA LEU A 63 4.31 12.95 -4.72
C LEU A 63 4.82 12.06 -3.56
N SER A 64 5.92 11.33 -3.73
CA SER A 64 6.60 10.63 -2.64
C SER A 64 7.70 11.49 -2.02
N MET A 65 7.81 11.41 -0.69
CA MET A 65 8.78 12.18 0.09
C MET A 65 10.24 11.84 -0.26
N ASP A 66 10.57 10.57 -0.45
CA ASP A 66 11.93 10.13 -0.69
C ASP A 66 12.40 10.47 -2.11
N ALA A 67 11.57 10.21 -3.12
CA ALA A 67 11.79 10.62 -4.50
C ALA A 67 11.91 12.14 -4.61
N TYR A 68 11.01 12.90 -3.99
CA TYR A 68 11.09 14.37 -3.96
C TYR A 68 12.40 14.85 -3.33
N ALA A 69 12.84 14.23 -2.23
CA ALA A 69 14.10 14.55 -1.55
C ALA A 69 15.33 14.29 -2.43
N PHE A 70 15.25 13.33 -3.37
CA PHE A 70 16.25 13.06 -4.40
C PHE A 70 16.15 13.91 -5.66
N GLY A 71 15.21 14.87 -5.70
CA GLY A 71 15.07 15.80 -6.82
C GLY A 71 14.11 15.33 -7.90
N VAL A 72 13.38 14.21 -7.69
CA VAL A 72 12.31 13.80 -8.60
C VAL A 72 11.20 14.83 -8.56
N ARG A 73 10.76 15.28 -9.74
CA ARG A 73 9.64 16.21 -9.94
C ARG A 73 8.60 15.68 -10.92
N ALA A 74 8.83 14.47 -11.45
CA ALA A 74 7.91 13.79 -12.35
C ALA A 74 6.56 13.57 -11.66
N THR A 75 5.47 13.72 -12.40
CA THR A 75 4.11 13.46 -11.92
C THR A 75 3.69 12.01 -12.17
N PRO A 76 2.59 11.53 -11.58
CA PRO A 76 2.00 10.24 -11.95
C PRO A 76 1.71 10.12 -13.46
N ASP A 77 1.23 11.19 -14.12
CA ASP A 77 1.03 11.19 -15.58
C ASP A 77 2.36 10.99 -16.34
N ASP A 78 3.46 11.60 -15.87
CA ASP A 78 4.80 11.42 -16.46
C ASP A 78 5.30 9.99 -16.29
N ALA A 79 5.08 9.38 -15.11
CA ALA A 79 5.46 8.00 -14.82
C ALA A 79 4.75 7.02 -15.77
N TYR A 80 3.43 7.17 -15.94
CA TYR A 80 2.67 6.32 -16.88
C TYR A 80 3.00 6.57 -18.34
N ARG A 81 3.24 7.83 -18.75
CA ARG A 81 3.76 8.15 -20.10
C ARG A 81 5.09 7.45 -20.35
N PHE A 82 6.01 7.50 -19.38
CA PHE A 82 7.30 6.84 -19.47
C PHE A 82 7.18 5.32 -19.55
N ALA A 83 6.31 4.70 -18.73
CA ALA A 83 6.00 3.28 -18.79
C ALA A 83 5.48 2.85 -20.19
N ARG A 84 4.69 3.72 -20.85
CA ARG A 84 4.20 3.50 -22.22
C ARG A 84 5.23 3.84 -23.31
N GLY A 85 6.47 4.17 -22.94
CA GLY A 85 7.59 4.39 -23.86
C GLY A 85 7.77 5.83 -24.32
N GLU A 86 7.09 6.80 -23.72
CA GLU A 86 7.40 8.22 -23.95
C GLU A 86 8.71 8.62 -23.24
N PRO A 87 9.45 9.63 -23.75
CA PRO A 87 10.67 10.07 -23.09
C PRO A 87 10.34 10.92 -21.86
N ILE A 88 11.19 10.85 -20.83
CA ILE A 88 11.15 11.70 -19.63
C ILE A 88 12.47 12.47 -19.49
N GLU A 89 12.41 13.68 -18.93
CA GLU A 89 13.60 14.46 -18.62
C GLU A 89 14.35 13.85 -17.42
N PHE A 90 15.61 13.51 -17.62
CA PHE A 90 16.50 13.01 -16.57
C PHE A 90 17.38 14.14 -16.01
N THR A 91 17.83 15.04 -16.90
CA THR A 91 18.46 16.31 -16.55
C THR A 91 17.97 17.38 -17.53
N ALA A 92 18.25 18.65 -17.24
CA ALA A 92 17.91 19.78 -18.13
C ALA A 92 18.45 19.65 -19.58
N SER A 93 19.39 18.74 -19.83
CA SER A 93 19.96 18.49 -21.15
C SER A 93 19.85 17.03 -21.63
N ARG A 94 19.23 16.13 -20.86
CA ARG A 94 19.15 14.70 -21.19
C ARG A 94 17.74 14.16 -20.96
N GLN A 95 17.20 13.55 -22.01
CA GLN A 95 16.01 12.72 -21.92
C GLN A 95 16.37 11.23 -21.93
N VAL A 96 15.57 10.43 -21.26
CA VAL A 96 15.67 8.97 -21.26
C VAL A 96 14.34 8.36 -21.69
N ARG A 97 14.38 7.15 -22.24
CA ARG A 97 13.20 6.40 -22.70
C ARG A 97 13.46 4.90 -22.49
N LEU A 98 12.43 4.14 -22.16
CA LEU A 98 12.49 2.69 -22.15
C LEU A 98 12.76 2.13 -23.56
N GLU A 99 13.56 1.08 -23.66
CA GLU A 99 13.79 0.37 -24.91
C GLU A 99 12.50 -0.29 -25.43
N ARG A 100 11.65 -0.75 -24.50
CA ARG A 100 10.33 -1.33 -24.76
C ARG A 100 9.33 -0.77 -23.75
N SER A 101 8.13 -0.45 -24.21
CA SER A 101 7.01 -0.09 -23.33
C SER A 101 6.62 -1.27 -22.43
N LEU A 102 6.22 -0.95 -21.21
CA LEU A 102 5.66 -1.90 -20.27
C LEU A 102 4.22 -2.24 -20.65
N ASP A 103 3.77 -3.42 -20.22
CA ASP A 103 2.40 -3.89 -20.39
C ASP A 103 1.49 -3.39 -19.25
N PHE A 104 2.07 -3.10 -18.08
CA PHE A 104 1.37 -2.51 -16.95
C PHE A 104 2.30 -1.69 -16.04
N ALA A 105 1.73 -0.77 -15.27
CA ALA A 105 2.45 -0.13 -14.17
C ALA A 105 1.54 0.28 -13.00
N ALA A 106 2.14 0.51 -11.82
CA ALA A 106 1.50 1.16 -10.68
C ALA A 106 2.40 2.25 -10.11
N VAL A 107 1.85 3.44 -9.89
CA VAL A 107 2.48 4.46 -9.05
C VAL A 107 2.16 4.12 -7.59
N THR A 108 3.19 4.03 -6.76
CA THR A 108 3.08 3.59 -5.36
C THR A 108 3.78 4.56 -4.42
N ASP A 109 3.41 5.84 -4.51
CA ASP A 109 3.93 6.87 -3.61
C ASP A 109 3.59 6.58 -2.14
N HIS A 110 4.45 7.02 -1.21
CA HIS A 110 4.28 6.83 0.22
C HIS A 110 2.99 7.47 0.77
N ALA A 111 2.07 6.67 1.30
CA ALA A 111 0.83 7.17 1.92
C ALA A 111 1.09 7.96 3.23
N SER A 112 2.13 7.61 3.98
CA SER A 112 2.40 8.12 5.34
C SER A 112 2.63 9.62 5.45
N TYR A 113 3.02 10.30 4.37
CA TYR A 113 3.35 11.73 4.36
C TYR A 113 2.68 12.49 3.20
N MET A 114 1.83 11.79 2.44
CA MET A 114 1.26 12.29 1.20
C MET A 114 0.49 13.62 1.42
N GLY A 115 -0.31 13.70 2.49
CA GLY A 115 -1.07 14.90 2.83
C GLY A 115 -0.18 16.05 3.33
N GLU A 116 0.71 15.78 4.28
CA GLU A 116 1.67 16.75 4.82
C GLU A 116 2.52 17.37 3.71
N MET A 117 3.02 16.53 2.81
CA MET A 117 3.88 16.95 1.72
C MET A 117 3.12 17.86 0.75
N SER A 118 1.91 17.48 0.34
CA SER A 118 1.10 18.31 -0.54
C SER A 118 0.76 19.67 0.10
N LEU A 119 0.36 19.68 1.38
CA LEU A 119 0.14 20.92 2.14
C LEU A 119 1.39 21.82 2.18
N CYS A 120 2.58 21.24 2.29
CA CYS A 120 3.82 22.01 2.28
C CYS A 120 4.26 22.47 0.90
N MET A 121 3.74 21.90 -0.19
CA MET A 121 4.14 22.25 -1.56
C MET A 121 3.16 23.20 -2.24
N ARG A 122 1.91 23.24 -1.78
CA ARG A 122 0.84 24.09 -2.34
C ARG A 122 0.89 25.49 -1.77
N ALA A 123 1.20 26.50 -2.60
CA ALA A 123 1.30 27.91 -2.19
C ALA A 123 0.01 28.50 -1.61
N ASP A 124 -1.14 27.89 -1.93
CA ASP A 124 -2.46 28.24 -1.41
C ASP A 124 -2.83 27.49 -0.11
N SER A 125 -1.97 26.60 0.38
CA SER A 125 -2.16 25.87 1.63
C SER A 125 -2.04 26.82 2.83
N PRO A 126 -2.91 26.69 3.86
CA PRO A 126 -2.86 27.52 5.06
C PRO A 126 -1.57 27.32 5.88
N VAL A 127 -0.85 26.22 5.67
CA VAL A 127 0.39 25.89 6.40
C VAL A 127 1.65 26.04 5.53
N TYR A 128 1.52 26.56 4.31
CA TYR A 128 2.63 26.72 3.37
C TYR A 128 3.80 27.52 3.96
N ASP A 129 3.49 28.60 4.68
CA ASP A 129 4.47 29.47 5.36
C ASP A 129 4.78 29.03 6.80
N SER A 130 4.41 27.82 7.20
CA SER A 130 4.90 27.27 8.48
C SER A 130 6.41 27.06 8.40
N ARG A 131 7.08 27.16 9.54
CA ARG A 131 8.52 26.88 9.64
C ARG A 131 8.84 25.48 9.13
N ARG A 132 7.98 24.51 9.44
CA ARG A 132 8.16 23.13 9.01
C ARG A 132 8.01 22.94 7.50
N CYS A 133 7.06 23.61 6.85
CA CYS A 133 6.95 23.53 5.39
C CYS A 133 8.10 24.25 4.68
N ARG A 134 8.59 25.38 5.20
CA ARG A 134 9.82 26.01 4.68
C ARG A 134 11.04 25.11 4.84
N ALA A 135 11.18 24.43 5.98
CA ALA A 135 12.24 23.44 6.19
C ALA A 135 12.11 22.26 5.21
N TYR A 136 10.88 21.77 4.98
CA TYR A 136 10.60 20.72 3.99
C TYR A 136 11.03 21.13 2.57
N ARG A 137 10.73 22.37 2.17
CA ARG A 137 11.13 22.95 0.88
C ARG A 137 12.59 23.40 0.81
N ARG A 138 13.36 23.24 1.91
CA ARG A 138 14.77 23.67 2.04
C ARG A 138 14.96 25.19 1.86
N GLU A 139 13.97 25.96 2.28
CA GLU A 139 13.99 27.43 2.27
C GLU A 139 14.58 28.03 3.56
N GLU A 140 14.64 27.24 4.64
CA GLU A 140 15.29 27.61 5.90
C GLU A 140 16.42 26.63 6.24
N GLU A 141 17.54 27.16 6.76
CA GLU A 141 18.59 26.35 7.38
C GLU A 141 18.06 25.72 8.68
N PRO A 142 18.32 24.42 8.94
CA PRO A 142 17.92 23.80 10.20
C PRO A 142 18.58 24.49 11.40
N GLU A 143 17.89 24.52 12.55
CA GLU A 143 18.45 25.07 13.81
C GLU A 143 19.75 24.35 14.20
N GLU A 144 20.75 25.10 14.68
CA GLU A 144 22.00 24.52 15.24
C GLU A 144 21.68 23.42 16.27
N GLY A 145 22.19 22.20 16.03
CA GLY A 145 21.94 21.03 16.89
C GLY A 145 20.92 20.02 16.35
N THR A 146 20.09 20.41 15.37
CA THR A 146 19.26 19.47 14.60
C THR A 146 20.08 18.82 13.46
N LEU A 147 21.09 19.53 12.98
CA LEU A 147 21.95 19.18 11.84
C LEU A 147 22.74 17.86 11.95
N PRO A 148 23.38 17.48 13.07
CA PRO A 148 24.23 16.28 13.11
C PRO A 148 23.43 14.99 12.95
N MET A 149 22.15 14.99 13.37
CA MET A 149 21.28 13.82 13.24
C MET A 149 20.57 13.84 11.88
N TYR A 150 19.93 14.95 11.48
CA TYR A 150 19.17 15.01 10.22
C TYR A 150 20.04 15.01 8.96
N ALA A 151 21.21 15.67 8.96
CA ALA A 151 22.08 15.70 7.79
C ALA A 151 22.87 14.38 7.63
N GLN A 152 23.26 13.75 8.75
CA GLN A 152 24.02 12.50 8.73
C GLN A 152 23.12 11.29 8.45
N LEU A 153 21.88 11.28 8.95
CA LEU A 153 20.87 10.27 8.58
C LEU A 153 20.22 10.56 7.23
N GLY A 154 19.95 11.82 6.88
CA GLY A 154 19.40 12.18 5.57
C GLY A 154 20.35 11.87 4.41
N ALA A 155 21.67 11.90 4.64
CA ALA A 155 22.68 11.46 3.68
C ALA A 155 22.85 9.93 3.61
N LEU A 156 22.44 9.19 4.65
CA LEU A 156 22.54 7.72 4.72
C LEU A 156 21.21 7.00 4.42
N MET A 157 20.08 7.69 4.61
CA MET A 157 18.71 7.16 4.63
C MET A 157 17.70 8.19 4.10
N PRO A 158 17.49 8.25 2.78
CA PRO A 158 16.32 8.90 2.20
C PRO A 158 15.04 8.24 2.76
N GLY A 159 14.29 8.97 3.59
CA GLY A 159 13.11 8.43 4.30
C GLY A 159 13.04 8.74 5.79
N TRP A 160 14.11 9.29 6.38
CA TRP A 160 14.17 9.51 7.85
C TRP A 160 13.52 10.79 8.38
N VAL A 161 12.46 11.32 7.74
CA VAL A 161 11.54 12.30 8.36
C VAL A 161 10.53 11.56 9.25
N SER A 162 11.01 10.71 10.15
CA SER A 162 10.17 9.88 11.03
C SER A 162 9.84 10.55 12.39
N THR A 163 9.99 11.87 12.51
CA THR A 163 9.72 12.56 13.79
C THR A 163 8.60 13.59 13.76
N ALA A 164 7.81 13.74 12.67
CA ALA A 164 6.57 14.51 12.76
C ALA A 164 5.52 14.30 11.64
N ALA A 165 5.18 13.06 11.26
CA ALA A 165 3.90 12.83 10.59
C ALA A 165 2.75 13.21 11.53
N ARG A 166 1.61 13.68 10.99
CA ARG A 166 0.42 14.03 11.78
C ARG A 166 0.76 14.97 12.93
N SER A 167 1.35 16.12 12.61
CA SER A 167 1.68 17.13 13.61
C SER A 167 0.56 18.15 13.79
N PRO A 168 0.22 18.57 15.02
CA PRO A 168 -0.82 19.59 15.23
C PRO A 168 -0.55 20.90 14.48
N GLU A 169 0.73 21.32 14.39
CA GLU A 169 1.16 22.52 13.66
C GLU A 169 0.80 22.49 12.17
N LEU A 170 0.93 21.32 11.53
CA LEU A 170 0.66 21.16 10.09
C LEU A 170 -0.75 20.65 9.80
N CYS A 171 -1.28 19.80 10.67
CA CYS A 171 -2.45 18.97 10.39
C CYS A 171 -3.69 19.39 11.19
N GLY A 172 -3.55 20.37 12.10
CA GLY A 172 -4.57 20.66 13.11
C GLY A 172 -4.56 19.63 14.25
N GLU A 173 -5.21 19.95 15.36
CA GLU A 173 -5.22 19.12 16.58
C GLU A 173 -5.82 17.72 16.37
N ASP A 174 -6.75 17.56 15.44
CA ASP A 174 -7.38 16.28 15.09
C ASP A 174 -6.70 15.59 13.89
N PHE A 175 -5.69 16.23 13.31
CA PHE A 175 -4.97 15.85 12.11
C PHE A 175 -5.79 15.78 10.82
N GLU A 176 -7.04 16.28 10.82
CA GLU A 176 -7.94 16.09 9.69
C GLU A 176 -7.52 16.87 8.46
N LEU A 177 -6.81 18.00 8.62
CA LEU A 177 -6.27 18.75 7.47
C LEU A 177 -5.33 17.87 6.63
N CYS A 178 -4.44 17.11 7.28
CA CYS A 178 -3.53 16.21 6.58
C CYS A 178 -4.23 14.96 6.03
N ARG A 179 -5.25 14.43 6.73
CA ARG A 179 -6.01 13.27 6.19
C ARG A 179 -6.88 13.66 5.00
N SER A 180 -7.47 14.86 5.01
CA SER A 180 -8.24 15.42 3.90
C SER A 180 -7.34 15.71 2.70
N GLU A 181 -6.15 16.28 2.93
CA GLU A 181 -5.19 16.47 1.85
C GLU A 181 -4.68 15.13 1.30
N MET A 182 -4.40 14.14 2.16
CA MET A 182 -4.03 12.79 1.71
C MET A 182 -5.10 12.18 0.80
N GLN A 183 -6.38 12.36 1.11
CA GLN A 183 -7.47 11.96 0.23
C GLN A 183 -7.41 12.69 -1.12
N THR A 184 -7.20 14.00 -1.10
CA THR A 184 -7.12 14.83 -2.32
C THR A 184 -5.98 14.35 -3.24
N VAL A 185 -4.81 14.06 -2.68
CA VAL A 185 -3.67 13.54 -3.45
C VAL A 185 -3.93 12.11 -3.94
N TRP A 186 -4.58 11.28 -3.13
CA TRP A 186 -4.99 9.93 -3.52
C TRP A 186 -5.94 9.95 -4.71
N GLU A 187 -6.96 10.81 -4.69
CA GLU A 187 -7.89 11.02 -5.80
C GLU A 187 -7.17 11.54 -7.06
N ALA A 188 -6.19 12.44 -6.91
CA ALA A 188 -5.39 12.92 -8.03
C ALA A 188 -4.53 11.82 -8.67
N SER A 189 -3.93 10.94 -7.86
CA SER A 189 -3.19 9.77 -8.34
C SER A 189 -4.10 8.79 -9.07
N GLN A 190 -5.28 8.48 -8.50
CA GLN A 190 -6.30 7.66 -9.17
C GLN A 190 -6.72 8.25 -10.52
N ALA A 191 -6.95 9.56 -10.58
CA ALA A 191 -7.32 10.21 -11.84
C ALA A 191 -6.20 10.11 -12.90
N ALA A 192 -4.92 10.12 -12.50
CA ALA A 192 -3.81 9.88 -13.43
C ALA A 192 -3.76 8.42 -13.90
N THR A 193 -4.01 7.45 -12.99
CA THR A 193 -4.16 6.03 -13.33
C THR A 193 -5.26 5.83 -14.39
N GLU A 194 -6.46 6.37 -14.16
CA GLU A 194 -7.59 6.20 -15.09
C GLU A 194 -7.35 6.86 -16.45
N ARG A 195 -6.63 7.98 -16.50
CA ARG A 195 -6.21 8.60 -17.78
C ARG A 195 -5.17 7.76 -18.53
N ALA A 196 -4.36 7.01 -17.80
CA ALA A 196 -3.27 6.23 -18.36
C ALA A 196 -3.70 4.85 -18.86
N ASP A 197 -4.71 4.25 -18.22
CA ASP A 197 -5.24 2.94 -18.59
C ASP A 197 -5.74 2.95 -20.04
N ASP A 198 -5.30 1.96 -20.82
CA ASP A 198 -5.69 1.77 -22.21
C ASP A 198 -6.01 0.29 -22.40
N PRO A 199 -7.28 -0.11 -22.21
CA PRO A 199 -7.69 -1.50 -22.24
C PRO A 199 -7.13 -2.24 -23.45
N CYS A 200 -6.58 -3.43 -23.19
CA CYS A 200 -5.89 -4.28 -24.17
C CYS A 200 -4.51 -3.82 -24.63
N ARG A 201 -4.02 -2.66 -24.21
CA ARG A 201 -2.70 -2.13 -24.61
C ARG A 201 -1.79 -1.83 -23.43
N PHE A 202 -2.34 -1.30 -22.34
CA PHE A 202 -1.61 -0.96 -21.13
C PHE A 202 -2.55 -0.95 -19.93
N THR A 203 -2.15 -1.61 -18.84
CA THR A 203 -2.91 -1.56 -17.59
C THR A 203 -2.25 -0.64 -16.58
N ALA A 204 -2.96 0.39 -16.15
CA ALA A 204 -2.55 1.23 -15.03
C ALA A 204 -3.27 0.73 -13.77
N PHE A 205 -2.53 0.35 -12.73
CA PHE A 205 -3.13 -0.05 -11.45
C PHE A 205 -3.14 1.12 -10.48
N HIS A 206 -4.21 1.24 -9.69
CA HIS A 206 -4.19 2.11 -8.52
C HIS A 206 -3.30 1.48 -7.46
N GLY A 207 -2.43 2.28 -6.86
CA GLY A 207 -1.59 1.81 -5.77
C GLY A 207 -1.00 2.91 -4.93
N TYR A 208 -0.47 2.51 -3.78
CA TYR A 208 0.27 3.37 -2.85
C TYR A 208 1.23 2.50 -2.04
N GLU A 209 2.25 3.10 -1.43
CA GLU A 209 3.12 2.39 -0.50
C GLU A 209 2.70 2.64 0.96
N TYR A 210 2.54 1.56 1.71
CA TYR A 210 2.44 1.56 3.17
C TYR A 210 3.84 1.54 3.80
N THR A 211 4.26 2.69 4.32
CA THR A 211 5.66 2.95 4.70
C THR A 211 5.94 2.67 6.18
N ALA A 212 5.81 1.42 6.62
CA ALA A 212 6.02 1.06 8.01
C ALA A 212 7.51 0.99 8.41
N THR A 213 7.87 1.82 9.40
CA THR A 213 9.26 1.98 9.85
C THR A 213 9.46 1.75 11.37
N PRO A 214 8.93 0.66 11.96
CA PRO A 214 9.12 0.39 13.39
C PRO A 214 10.60 0.11 13.70
N ASP A 215 11.10 0.62 14.83
CA ASP A 215 12.47 0.37 15.31
C ASP A 215 13.57 0.57 14.25
N LEU A 216 13.36 1.53 13.32
CA LEU A 216 14.27 1.80 12.22
C LEU A 216 14.48 0.59 11.28
N THR A 217 13.42 -0.14 10.97
CA THR A 217 13.39 -1.29 10.03
C THR A 217 12.48 -1.01 8.83
N LYS A 218 12.59 -1.77 7.73
CA LYS A 218 11.68 -1.69 6.58
C LYS A 218 10.60 -2.77 6.63
N ILE A 219 9.36 -2.38 6.87
CA ILE A 219 8.16 -3.24 6.77
C ILE A 219 7.21 -2.68 5.70
N HIS A 220 7.79 -2.24 4.58
CA HIS A 220 7.03 -1.52 3.55
C HIS A 220 6.27 -2.50 2.65
N HIS A 221 5.10 -2.08 2.21
CA HIS A 221 4.23 -2.86 1.32
C HIS A 221 3.65 -1.96 0.23
N ASN A 222 3.80 -2.36 -1.03
CA ASN A 222 3.02 -1.77 -2.11
C ASN A 222 1.60 -2.35 -2.06
N VAL A 223 0.60 -1.49 -1.94
CA VAL A 223 -0.81 -1.85 -1.98
C VAL A 223 -1.30 -1.60 -3.40
N VAL A 224 -1.83 -2.63 -4.07
CA VAL A 224 -2.24 -2.57 -5.48
C VAL A 224 -3.67 -3.06 -5.61
N PHE A 225 -4.53 -2.25 -6.25
CA PHE A 225 -5.93 -2.54 -6.45
C PHE A 225 -6.22 -3.04 -7.87
N ARG A 226 -7.21 -3.93 -8.00
CA ARG A 226 -7.64 -4.48 -9.29
C ARG A 226 -8.31 -3.44 -10.18
N ASN A 227 -9.08 -2.52 -9.61
CA ASN A 227 -9.95 -1.58 -10.32
C ASN A 227 -10.11 -0.28 -9.53
N ALA A 228 -10.91 0.64 -10.06
CA ALA A 228 -11.19 1.96 -9.47
C ALA A 228 -12.09 1.93 -8.23
N ASN A 229 -12.64 0.77 -7.84
CA ASN A 229 -13.33 0.64 -6.56
C ASN A 229 -12.26 0.49 -5.47
N VAL A 230 -11.91 1.58 -4.81
CA VAL A 230 -10.86 1.63 -3.79
C VAL A 230 -11.37 2.32 -2.51
N PRO A 231 -10.75 2.08 -1.34
CA PRO A 231 -11.06 2.84 -0.13
C PRO A 231 -10.86 4.34 -0.34
N LEU A 232 -11.73 5.13 0.33
CA LEU A 232 -11.71 6.59 0.25
C LEU A 232 -10.33 7.19 0.59
N ARG A 233 -9.61 6.57 1.53
CA ARG A 233 -8.29 6.99 1.97
C ARG A 233 -7.34 5.79 1.99
N PRO A 234 -6.07 5.97 1.59
CA PRO A 234 -5.04 4.96 1.80
C PRO A 234 -4.92 4.63 3.30
N VAL A 235 -4.71 3.34 3.61
CA VAL A 235 -4.28 2.97 4.96
C VAL A 235 -2.81 3.35 5.09
N ALA A 236 -2.52 4.38 5.87
CA ALA A 236 -1.18 4.90 6.09
C ALA A 236 -0.61 4.41 7.43
N TRP A 237 0.69 4.11 7.50
CA TRP A 237 1.37 3.65 8.74
C TRP A 237 1.18 4.61 9.92
N VAL A 238 1.09 5.89 9.63
CA VAL A 238 0.95 6.96 10.65
C VAL A 238 -0.44 6.98 11.30
N ASP A 239 -1.45 6.42 10.62
CA ASP A 239 -2.81 6.26 11.14
C ASP A 239 -3.08 4.81 11.61
N GLU A 240 -2.38 3.82 11.06
CA GLU A 240 -2.44 2.40 11.44
C GLU A 240 -1.02 1.82 11.54
N PRO A 241 -0.40 1.74 12.73
CA PRO A 241 1.00 1.36 12.88
C PRO A 241 1.21 -0.15 13.05
N SER A 242 0.58 -0.97 12.20
CA SER A 242 0.71 -2.43 12.23
C SER A 242 0.44 -3.08 10.88
N ALA A 243 1.23 -4.06 10.47
CA ALA A 243 0.94 -4.84 9.26
C ALA A 243 -0.39 -5.61 9.39
N TRP A 244 -0.70 -6.13 10.59
CA TRP A 244 -2.01 -6.73 10.86
C TRP A 244 -3.15 -5.74 10.71
N GLY A 245 -2.98 -4.51 11.22
CA GLY A 245 -3.98 -3.46 11.07
C GLY A 245 -4.16 -3.02 9.62
N LEU A 246 -3.08 -2.97 8.82
CA LEU A 246 -3.15 -2.78 7.37
C LEU A 246 -4.03 -3.86 6.74
N TRP A 247 -3.73 -5.13 6.99
CA TRP A 247 -4.44 -6.24 6.38
C TRP A 247 -5.90 -6.32 6.82
N GLU A 248 -6.19 -6.10 8.11
CA GLU A 248 -7.55 -6.09 8.64
C GLU A 248 -8.38 -4.96 8.03
N LYS A 249 -7.83 -3.73 7.91
CA LYS A 249 -8.53 -2.61 7.27
C LYS A 249 -8.75 -2.81 5.78
N LEU A 250 -7.78 -3.39 5.06
CA LEU A 250 -7.96 -3.73 3.64
C LEU A 250 -8.99 -4.84 3.46
N ALA A 251 -9.05 -5.82 4.35
CA ALA A 251 -10.11 -6.81 4.34
C ALA A 251 -11.49 -6.15 4.57
N GLU A 252 -11.62 -5.36 5.64
CA GLU A 252 -12.88 -4.73 6.04
C GLU A 252 -13.40 -3.72 5.00
N HIS A 253 -12.55 -2.83 4.52
CA HIS A 253 -12.95 -1.70 3.67
C HIS A 253 -12.85 -1.97 2.17
N CYS A 254 -12.31 -3.13 1.75
CA CYS A 254 -12.18 -3.48 0.33
C CYS A 254 -12.72 -4.89 0.04
N LEU A 255 -12.01 -5.94 0.48
CA LEU A 255 -12.34 -7.32 0.10
C LEU A 255 -13.74 -7.77 0.56
N ASP A 256 -14.09 -7.41 1.79
CA ASP A 256 -15.32 -7.86 2.46
C ASP A 256 -16.39 -6.74 2.51
N ALA A 257 -16.12 -5.57 1.91
CA ALA A 257 -17.00 -4.40 1.92
C ALA A 257 -18.20 -4.50 0.96
N GLY A 258 -18.21 -5.48 0.05
CA GLY A 258 -19.30 -5.66 -0.92
C GLY A 258 -19.34 -4.61 -2.04
N ILE A 259 -18.22 -3.94 -2.31
CA ILE A 259 -18.08 -2.85 -3.30
C ILE A 259 -17.31 -3.25 -4.56
N ASP A 260 -17.14 -4.55 -4.84
CA ASP A 260 -16.29 -5.06 -5.93
C ASP A 260 -14.87 -4.46 -5.92
N CYS A 261 -14.28 -4.35 -4.72
CA CYS A 261 -12.91 -3.95 -4.50
C CYS A 261 -12.06 -5.21 -4.28
N ASP A 262 -10.91 -5.27 -4.96
CA ASP A 262 -9.94 -6.32 -4.76
C ASP A 262 -8.54 -5.73 -4.69
N VAL A 263 -7.75 -6.23 -3.76
CA VAL A 263 -6.49 -5.63 -3.34
C VAL A 263 -5.50 -6.70 -2.91
N LEU A 264 -4.24 -6.44 -3.20
CA LEU A 264 -3.12 -7.19 -2.64
C LEU A 264 -2.06 -6.23 -2.08
N THR A 265 -1.22 -6.76 -1.21
CA THR A 265 -0.05 -6.10 -0.65
C THR A 265 1.21 -6.87 -1.07
N ILE A 266 2.24 -6.16 -1.51
CA ILE A 266 3.52 -6.71 -1.93
C ILE A 266 4.59 -6.18 -0.97
N PRO A 267 5.01 -6.96 0.05
CA PRO A 267 6.16 -6.61 0.87
C PRO A 267 7.42 -6.51 0.02
N HIS A 268 8.30 -5.59 0.39
CA HIS A 268 9.59 -5.39 -0.26
C HIS A 268 10.67 -5.03 0.74
N ASN A 269 11.93 -5.19 0.33
CA ASN A 269 13.10 -4.91 1.16
C ASN A 269 13.10 -5.62 2.53
N SER A 270 12.66 -6.88 2.54
CA SER A 270 12.71 -7.69 3.75
C SER A 270 14.14 -7.83 4.29
N ASN A 271 15.17 -7.69 3.44
CA ASN A 271 16.58 -7.65 3.84
C ASN A 271 16.93 -6.55 4.87
N MET A 272 16.07 -5.54 5.02
CA MET A 272 16.19 -4.44 5.97
C MET A 272 15.09 -4.46 7.04
N SER A 273 14.33 -5.54 7.15
CA SER A 273 13.25 -5.70 8.12
C SER A 273 13.73 -6.11 9.52
N SER A 274 14.97 -6.60 9.62
CA SER A 274 15.53 -7.17 10.86
C SER A 274 14.67 -8.32 11.41
N GLY A 275 14.24 -9.23 10.52
CA GLY A 275 13.48 -10.44 10.82
C GLY A 275 11.98 -10.24 11.00
N ARG A 276 11.48 -9.01 10.84
CA ARG A 276 10.09 -8.66 11.17
C ARG A 276 9.13 -8.94 10.03
N MET A 277 9.55 -8.82 8.77
CA MET A 277 8.64 -8.92 7.62
C MET A 277 7.92 -10.27 7.58
N PHE A 278 8.66 -11.36 7.77
CA PHE A 278 8.13 -12.73 7.67
C PHE A 278 7.95 -13.41 9.04
N ALA A 279 7.98 -12.64 10.14
CA ALA A 279 7.70 -13.19 11.46
C ALA A 279 6.25 -13.69 11.55
N LEU A 280 6.07 -14.86 12.18
CA LEU A 280 4.76 -15.41 12.54
C LEU A 280 4.48 -15.06 14.02
N ASP A 281 4.15 -13.81 14.27
CA ASP A 281 3.97 -13.24 15.62
C ASP A 281 2.63 -13.62 16.29
N TYR A 282 1.79 -14.41 15.62
CA TYR A 282 0.52 -14.92 16.16
C TYR A 282 0.62 -16.29 16.84
N MET A 283 1.81 -16.92 16.89
CA MET A 283 1.97 -18.30 17.39
C MET A 283 1.56 -18.51 18.86
N SER A 284 1.45 -17.44 19.65
CA SER A 284 0.98 -17.49 21.05
C SER A 284 -0.54 -17.43 21.20
N LEU A 285 -1.28 -17.14 20.13
CA LEU A 285 -2.75 -17.01 20.14
C LEU A 285 -3.45 -18.39 20.11
N PRO A 286 -4.75 -18.49 20.41
CA PRO A 286 -5.52 -19.72 20.20
C PRO A 286 -5.46 -20.20 18.75
N LEU A 287 -5.44 -21.52 18.53
CA LEU A 287 -5.24 -22.14 17.20
C LEU A 287 -6.19 -21.57 16.14
N GLU A 288 -7.45 -21.35 16.51
CA GLU A 288 -8.48 -20.80 15.62
C GLU A 288 -8.08 -19.41 15.10
N ARG A 289 -7.55 -18.55 15.99
CA ARG A 289 -7.08 -17.21 15.63
C ARG A 289 -5.80 -17.27 14.79
N GLN A 290 -4.92 -18.23 15.05
CA GLN A 290 -3.74 -18.44 14.20
C GLN A 290 -4.12 -18.79 12.76
N VAL A 291 -5.08 -19.71 12.60
CA VAL A 291 -5.60 -20.12 11.28
C VAL A 291 -6.28 -18.94 10.56
N GLU A 292 -7.03 -18.13 11.29
CA GLU A 292 -7.66 -16.92 10.75
C GLU A 292 -6.62 -15.92 10.22
N LEU A 293 -5.63 -15.57 11.04
CA LEU A 293 -4.57 -14.62 10.67
C LEU A 293 -3.70 -15.16 9.52
N ALA A 294 -3.38 -16.45 9.54
CA ALA A 294 -2.63 -17.08 8.44
C ALA A 294 -3.40 -17.02 7.11
N ARG A 295 -4.73 -17.19 7.14
CA ARG A 295 -5.59 -17.05 5.93
C ARG A 295 -5.69 -15.61 5.48
N LEU A 296 -5.80 -14.66 6.41
CA LEU A 296 -5.85 -13.24 6.10
C LEU A 296 -4.59 -12.81 5.35
N ARG A 297 -3.41 -13.14 5.89
CA ARG A 297 -2.14 -12.86 5.23
C ARG A 297 -2.01 -13.55 3.88
N ALA A 298 -2.35 -14.85 3.79
CA ALA A 298 -2.30 -15.57 2.51
C ALA A 298 -3.22 -14.98 1.43
N ARG A 299 -4.32 -14.33 1.83
CA ARG A 299 -5.29 -13.70 0.92
C ARG A 299 -4.79 -12.34 0.41
N LEU A 300 -4.13 -11.56 1.26
CA LEU A 300 -3.68 -10.20 0.94
C LEU A 300 -2.23 -10.13 0.43
N GLU A 301 -1.36 -11.05 0.84
CA GLU A 301 0.06 -11.04 0.51
C GLU A 301 0.47 -12.27 -0.30
N PRO A 302 0.03 -12.39 -1.57
CA PRO A 302 0.39 -13.52 -2.42
C PRO A 302 1.73 -13.32 -3.14
N LEU A 303 2.34 -12.14 -3.09
CA LEU A 303 3.55 -11.76 -3.82
C LEU A 303 4.57 -11.13 -2.88
N VAL A 304 5.85 -11.17 -3.25
CA VAL A 304 6.93 -10.44 -2.57
C VAL A 304 7.93 -9.91 -3.60
N GLU A 305 8.41 -8.70 -3.36
CA GLU A 305 9.50 -8.10 -4.13
C GLU A 305 10.85 -8.48 -3.52
N ILE A 306 11.64 -9.26 -4.28
CA ILE A 306 12.94 -9.75 -3.80
C ILE A 306 14.11 -8.85 -4.15
N MET A 307 13.95 -7.94 -5.11
CA MET A 307 15.04 -7.12 -5.61
C MET A 307 14.55 -5.73 -5.97
N GLN A 308 15.35 -4.74 -5.57
CA GLN A 308 15.14 -3.30 -5.78
C GLN A 308 16.48 -2.56 -5.52
N THR A 309 16.59 -1.24 -5.75
CA THR A 309 17.85 -0.49 -5.53
C THR A 309 18.44 -0.57 -4.11
N LYS A 310 17.70 -1.03 -3.10
CA LYS A 310 18.13 -1.30 -1.71
C LYS A 310 18.57 -2.78 -1.52
N GLY A 311 18.83 -3.48 -2.62
CA GLY A 311 19.54 -4.75 -2.66
C GLY A 311 18.66 -6.00 -2.60
N ASP A 312 19.31 -7.15 -2.70
CA ASP A 312 18.68 -8.45 -2.84
C ASP A 312 18.20 -9.01 -1.48
N SER A 313 16.92 -9.41 -1.45
CA SER A 313 16.18 -10.00 -0.34
C SER A 313 15.80 -11.48 -0.54
N GLU A 314 16.28 -12.14 -1.59
CA GLU A 314 15.92 -13.54 -1.87
C GLU A 314 16.57 -14.52 -0.89
N CYS A 315 17.90 -14.49 -0.73
CA CYS A 315 18.63 -15.43 0.13
C CYS A 315 19.92 -14.85 0.71
N ARG A 316 20.59 -15.60 1.60
CA ARG A 316 21.94 -15.29 2.09
C ARG A 316 22.62 -16.54 2.63
N ASN A 317 23.87 -16.76 2.23
CA ASN A 317 24.67 -17.90 2.71
C ASN A 317 25.00 -17.81 4.20
N ASP A 318 25.41 -18.95 4.77
CA ASP A 318 26.01 -19.06 6.10
C ASP A 318 25.11 -18.58 7.27
N MET A 319 23.78 -18.60 7.09
CA MET A 319 22.83 -18.30 8.17
C MET A 319 22.31 -19.56 8.87
N TRP A 320 21.81 -19.38 10.08
CA TRP A 320 21.29 -20.45 10.93
C TRP A 320 20.14 -21.22 10.28
N LYS A 321 20.29 -22.55 10.23
CA LYS A 321 19.30 -23.50 9.68
C LYS A 321 18.83 -23.18 8.26
N VAL A 322 19.69 -22.55 7.46
CA VAL A 322 19.52 -22.47 6.01
C VAL A 322 19.63 -23.87 5.42
N LEU A 323 18.66 -24.23 4.58
CA LEU A 323 18.64 -25.51 3.88
C LEU A 323 19.40 -25.37 2.55
N GLY A 324 20.22 -26.37 2.22
CA GLY A 324 20.98 -26.41 0.97
C GLY A 324 22.48 -26.20 1.15
N GLY A 325 23.24 -26.37 0.06
CA GLY A 325 24.65 -26.01 0.01
C GLY A 325 24.83 -24.49 -0.17
N ARG A 326 26.09 -24.04 -0.16
CA ARG A 326 26.42 -22.65 -0.51
C ARG A 326 25.95 -22.36 -1.94
N ASP A 327 25.25 -21.25 -2.11
CA ASP A 327 24.75 -20.78 -3.39
C ASP A 327 25.46 -19.47 -3.74
N GLU A 328 26.28 -19.48 -4.78
CA GLU A 328 27.09 -18.32 -5.19
C GLU A 328 26.23 -17.11 -5.59
N GLN A 329 24.97 -17.32 -5.98
CA GLN A 329 24.06 -16.23 -6.34
C GLN A 329 23.52 -15.50 -5.10
N CYS A 330 23.58 -16.12 -3.91
CA CYS A 330 23.14 -15.51 -2.65
C CYS A 330 24.07 -14.42 -2.10
N ASP A 331 25.22 -14.18 -2.71
CA ASP A 331 26.14 -13.13 -2.29
C ASP A 331 25.98 -11.84 -3.14
N PHE A 332 24.99 -11.80 -4.04
CA PHE A 332 24.70 -10.67 -4.93
C PHE A 332 24.02 -9.50 -4.20
N GLU A 333 24.45 -8.26 -4.49
CA GLU A 333 23.82 -6.98 -4.08
C GLU A 333 23.31 -6.92 -2.63
N LYS A 334 24.09 -7.42 -1.67
CA LYS A 334 23.74 -7.44 -0.24
C LYS A 334 24.06 -6.12 0.45
N ILE A 335 23.05 -5.31 0.68
CA ILE A 335 23.19 -3.97 1.29
C ILE A 335 23.77 -3.99 2.73
N ARG A 336 23.57 -5.10 3.47
CA ARG A 336 24.12 -5.34 4.83
C ARG A 336 25.30 -6.34 4.82
N ALA A 337 26.18 -6.23 3.83
CA ALA A 337 27.43 -7.01 3.75
C ALA A 337 28.67 -6.24 4.26
N LEU A 338 28.49 -5.05 4.84
CA LEU A 338 29.58 -4.26 5.40
C LEU A 338 30.30 -5.01 6.53
N ALA A 339 31.60 -4.77 6.65
CA ALA A 339 32.44 -5.34 7.71
C ALA A 339 32.42 -4.44 8.98
N PRO A 340 32.30 -5.01 10.20
CA PRO A 340 32.08 -6.44 10.48
C PRO A 340 30.68 -6.88 10.04
N ALA A 341 30.57 -8.12 9.55
CA ALA A 341 29.29 -8.68 9.15
C ALA A 341 28.32 -8.65 10.35
N PRO A 342 27.02 -8.33 10.14
CA PRO A 342 26.05 -8.35 11.22
C PRO A 342 25.98 -9.74 11.88
N GLU A 343 25.72 -9.76 13.18
CA GLU A 343 25.46 -11.00 13.92
C GLU A 343 24.25 -11.73 13.31
N ASP A 344 24.30 -13.07 13.29
CA ASP A 344 23.15 -13.92 12.95
C ASP A 344 22.31 -14.18 14.20
N CYS A 345 21.12 -13.57 14.26
CA CYS A 345 20.16 -13.79 15.34
C CYS A 345 19.09 -14.82 15.01
N ARG A 346 19.36 -15.70 14.03
CA ARG A 346 18.56 -16.89 13.72
C ARG A 346 17.18 -16.52 13.17
N ASP A 347 16.12 -16.93 13.85
CA ASP A 347 14.72 -16.56 13.60
C ASP A 347 14.25 -15.41 14.52
N GLY A 348 15.17 -14.79 15.26
CA GLY A 348 14.88 -13.63 16.07
C GLY A 348 14.61 -12.36 15.26
N VAL A 349 14.20 -11.32 15.98
CA VAL A 349 13.91 -9.97 15.46
C VAL A 349 14.93 -8.98 16.06
N SER A 350 15.30 -7.96 15.27
CA SER A 350 16.21 -6.87 15.67
C SER A 350 15.64 -5.47 15.39
N TYR A 351 16.52 -4.48 15.43
CA TYR A 351 16.28 -3.07 15.13
C TYR A 351 17.26 -2.59 14.05
N GLY A 352 17.09 -1.36 13.57
CA GLY A 352 18.15 -0.62 12.88
C GLY A 352 18.50 -1.09 11.47
N GLY A 353 17.69 -1.98 10.86
CA GLY A 353 17.92 -2.51 9.52
C GLY A 353 18.06 -1.42 8.45
N LEU A 354 17.33 -0.30 8.60
CA LEU A 354 17.47 0.89 7.77
C LEU A 354 18.90 1.43 7.80
N VAL A 355 19.42 1.74 8.99
CA VAL A 355 20.77 2.27 9.18
C VAL A 355 21.85 1.18 9.21
N ARG A 356 21.54 -0.01 8.67
CA ARG A 356 22.46 -1.16 8.57
C ARG A 356 23.01 -1.62 9.93
N GLN A 357 22.28 -1.39 11.00
CA GLN A 357 22.58 -1.83 12.37
C GLN A 357 21.76 -3.07 12.75
N GLY A 358 21.95 -3.57 13.97
CA GLY A 358 21.27 -4.77 14.47
C GLY A 358 21.80 -6.07 13.85
N CYS A 359 21.16 -7.18 14.17
CA CYS A 359 21.47 -8.50 13.63
C CYS A 359 20.72 -8.78 12.31
N LEU A 360 21.12 -9.84 11.62
CA LEU A 360 20.40 -10.42 10.48
C LEU A 360 19.62 -11.64 10.96
N SER A 361 18.39 -11.74 10.51
CA SER A 361 17.51 -12.88 10.72
C SER A 361 17.35 -13.63 9.42
N ARG A 362 17.20 -14.95 9.44
CA ARG A 362 16.82 -15.68 8.22
C ARG A 362 15.46 -15.20 7.70
N LEU A 363 14.60 -14.65 8.56
CA LEU A 363 13.34 -14.02 8.17
C LEU A 363 13.49 -12.66 7.49
N ASP A 364 14.72 -12.20 7.25
CA ASP A 364 15.01 -11.10 6.32
C ASP A 364 14.96 -11.56 4.85
N PHE A 365 15.01 -12.88 4.58
CA PHE A 365 15.16 -13.42 3.23
C PHE A 365 14.02 -14.35 2.82
N VAL A 366 13.52 -14.13 1.61
CA VAL A 366 12.31 -14.78 1.09
C VAL A 366 12.46 -16.30 1.00
N ARG A 367 13.62 -16.80 0.57
CA ARG A 367 13.89 -18.25 0.49
C ARG A 367 13.60 -18.96 1.82
N TYR A 368 13.93 -18.32 2.93
CA TYR A 368 13.72 -18.89 4.26
C TYR A 368 12.31 -18.65 4.78
N ALA A 369 11.67 -17.55 4.39
CA ALA A 369 10.25 -17.32 4.61
C ALA A 369 9.38 -18.41 3.94
N LEU A 370 9.71 -18.82 2.70
CA LEU A 370 9.02 -19.91 2.01
C LEU A 370 9.12 -21.23 2.78
N VAL A 371 10.27 -21.51 3.41
CA VAL A 371 10.45 -22.69 4.29
C VAL A 371 9.58 -22.59 5.54
N GLU A 372 9.50 -21.41 6.17
CA GLU A 372 8.58 -21.21 7.30
C GLU A 372 7.12 -21.36 6.90
N GLY A 373 6.74 -20.88 5.71
CA GLY A 373 5.40 -21.07 5.17
C GLY A 373 5.00 -22.54 5.03
N LEU A 374 5.94 -23.39 4.56
CA LEU A 374 5.72 -24.83 4.48
C LEU A 374 5.59 -25.48 5.87
N ARG A 375 6.45 -25.10 6.82
CA ARG A 375 6.35 -25.57 8.22
C ARG A 375 5.04 -25.18 8.86
N GLU A 376 4.58 -23.96 8.60
CA GLU A 376 3.32 -23.46 9.11
C GLU A 376 2.13 -24.19 8.50
N ALA A 377 2.19 -24.51 7.21
CA ALA A 377 1.19 -25.33 6.55
C ALA A 377 1.08 -26.73 7.17
N GLU A 378 2.20 -27.35 7.52
CA GLU A 378 2.20 -28.64 8.24
C GLU A 378 1.61 -28.52 9.66
N ARG A 379 1.83 -27.37 10.33
CA ARG A 379 1.41 -27.15 11.71
C ARG A 379 -0.10 -26.85 11.84
N ILE A 380 -0.63 -25.97 10.99
CA ILE A 380 -2.00 -25.45 11.12
C ILE A 380 -2.86 -25.60 9.85
N GLY A 381 -2.33 -26.21 8.79
CA GLY A 381 -3.05 -26.46 7.54
C GLY A 381 -3.17 -25.26 6.61
N VAL A 382 -2.49 -24.15 6.90
CA VAL A 382 -2.51 -22.91 6.09
C VAL A 382 -1.07 -22.43 5.88
N ASN A 383 -0.71 -22.09 4.64
CA ASN A 383 0.57 -21.48 4.31
C ASN A 383 0.39 -19.96 4.12
N PRO A 384 0.74 -19.12 5.12
CA PRO A 384 0.65 -17.66 5.00
C PRO A 384 1.76 -17.04 4.15
N LEU A 385 2.81 -17.79 3.82
CA LEU A 385 3.99 -17.34 3.08
C LEU A 385 4.11 -18.12 1.76
N LYS A 386 2.98 -18.39 1.11
CA LYS A 386 2.94 -18.95 -0.25
C LYS A 386 3.10 -17.83 -1.27
N LEU A 387 4.32 -17.35 -1.40
CA LEU A 387 4.63 -16.12 -2.14
C LEU A 387 5.06 -16.41 -3.58
N GLY A 388 4.48 -15.68 -4.53
CA GLY A 388 5.07 -15.45 -5.85
C GLY A 388 6.12 -14.34 -5.78
N ILE A 389 6.95 -14.25 -6.82
CA ILE A 389 8.11 -13.37 -6.84
C ILE A 389 7.90 -12.24 -7.82
N THR A 390 8.20 -11.02 -7.40
CA THR A 390 8.41 -9.86 -8.28
C THR A 390 9.79 -9.24 -8.00
N ALA A 391 10.25 -8.43 -8.94
CA ALA A 391 11.44 -7.60 -8.81
C ALA A 391 11.15 -6.27 -9.49
N SER A 392 11.55 -5.19 -8.86
CA SER A 392 11.16 -3.84 -9.25
C SER A 392 12.37 -2.93 -9.18
N THR A 393 12.27 -1.78 -9.82
CA THR A 393 13.37 -0.80 -9.87
C THR A 393 13.31 0.20 -8.73
N ASP A 394 12.13 0.48 -8.16
CA ASP A 394 11.90 1.62 -7.24
C ASP A 394 12.33 2.92 -7.92
N ALA A 395 11.91 3.06 -9.18
CA ALA A 395 12.31 4.12 -10.11
C ALA A 395 11.64 5.46 -9.82
#